data_AF-A0A924BVX5-F1
#
_entry.id   AF-A0A924BVX5-F1
#
_cell.length_a   1.000
_cell.length_b   1.000
_cell.length_c   1.000
_cell.angle_alpha   90.00
_cell.angle_beta   90.00
_cell.angle_gamma   90.00
#
_symmetry.space_group_name_H-M   'P 1'
#
loop_
_entity.id
_entity.type
_entity.pdbx_description
1 polymer ?
#
loop_
_entity_poly.entity_id
_entity_poly.type
_entity_poly.pdbx_seq_one_letter_code
_entity_poly.pdbx_strand_id
1 'polypeptide(L)'
;MHMADEQALLIKIAHDHDPYVGPVATLTGPANAQENAAVVLSAGASSNPDNHPVGYEWIVPNGIDAVEDGAQLRFTAPELSAD
;
A
#
# COMPACT_ATOMS: atom_id res chain seq x y z
N MET A 1 -26.02 -57.32 14.99
CA MET A 1 -24.63 -56.91 14.65
C MET A 1 -24.56 -56.67 13.15
N HIS A 2 -24.89 -55.46 12.71
CA HIS A 2 -24.46 -54.91 11.43
C HIS A 2 -24.55 -53.40 11.61
N MET A 3 -23.38 -52.77 11.66
CA MET A 3 -23.26 -51.34 11.90
C MET A 3 -23.61 -50.64 10.59
N ALA A 4 -24.47 -49.62 10.70
CA ALA A 4 -24.87 -48.80 9.58
C ALA A 4 -23.67 -48.01 9.04
N ASP A 5 -23.64 -47.91 7.72
CA ASP A 5 -22.83 -46.99 6.92
C ASP A 5 -22.94 -45.56 7.42
N GLU A 6 -21.81 -44.93 7.75
CA GLU A 6 -21.65 -43.48 7.65
C GLU A 6 -20.24 -43.18 7.13
N GLN A 7 -20.08 -43.20 5.80
CA GLN A 7 -18.95 -42.56 5.13
C GLN A 7 -19.13 -41.04 5.27
N ALA A 8 -18.45 -40.43 6.23
CA ALA A 8 -18.42 -38.99 6.39
C ALA A 8 -17.64 -38.36 5.21
N LEU A 9 -18.36 -37.90 4.19
CA LEU A 9 -17.83 -36.98 3.18
C LEU A 9 -17.67 -35.60 3.83
N LEU A 10 -16.54 -35.40 4.50
CA LEU A 10 -16.05 -34.09 4.89
C LEU A 10 -15.67 -33.33 3.61
N ILE A 11 -16.68 -32.81 2.89
CA ILE A 11 -16.46 -31.67 2.03
C ILE A 11 -16.23 -30.50 2.98
N LYS A 12 -15.00 -30.38 3.49
CA LYS A 12 -14.49 -29.08 3.87
C LYS A 12 -14.43 -28.30 2.57
N ILE A 13 -15.52 -27.65 2.21
CA ILE A 13 -15.38 -26.37 1.53
C ILE A 13 -14.61 -25.56 2.56
N ALA A 14 -13.28 -25.61 2.49
CA ALA A 14 -12.48 -24.53 2.99
C ALA A 14 -13.03 -23.35 2.22
N HIS A 15 -13.98 -22.65 2.83
CA HIS A 15 -14.13 -21.24 2.56
C HIS A 15 -12.82 -20.70 3.09
N ASP A 16 -11.81 -20.76 2.22
CA ASP A 16 -10.52 -20.11 2.37
C ASP A 16 -10.85 -18.63 2.33
N HIS A 17 -11.50 -18.18 3.40
CA HIS A 17 -11.67 -16.78 3.68
C HIS A 17 -10.32 -16.38 4.24
N ASP A 18 -9.32 -16.36 3.34
CA ASP A 18 -8.16 -15.52 3.54
C ASP A 18 -8.75 -14.17 3.96
N PRO A 19 -8.54 -13.72 5.22
CA PRO A 19 -9.19 -12.53 5.72
C PRO A 19 -8.60 -11.37 4.94
N TYR A 20 -9.22 -11.02 3.79
CA TYR A 20 -8.75 -10.05 2.81
C TYR A 20 -7.85 -9.00 3.46
N VAL A 21 -6.55 -9.25 3.43
CA VAL A 21 -5.57 -8.33 4.01
C VAL A 21 -5.33 -7.33 2.90
N GLY A 22 -5.88 -6.13 3.08
CA GLY A 22 -5.64 -5.03 2.14
C GLY A 22 -4.14 -4.71 2.01
N PRO A 23 -3.77 -3.91 1.01
CA PRO A 23 -2.37 -3.56 0.79
C PRO A 23 -1.78 -2.83 2.00
N VAL A 24 -0.52 -3.15 2.31
CA VAL A 24 0.28 -2.46 3.31
C VAL A 24 1.06 -1.36 2.59
N ALA A 25 0.73 -0.10 2.87
CA ALA A 25 1.44 1.04 2.31
C ALA A 25 2.76 1.28 3.05
N THR A 26 3.85 1.42 2.30
CA THR A 26 5.17 1.76 2.82
C THR A 26 5.72 2.97 2.09
N LEU A 27 6.01 4.04 2.83
CA LEU A 27 6.57 5.27 2.29
C LEU A 27 8.07 5.38 2.63
N THR A 28 8.87 5.77 1.66
CA THR A 28 10.31 6.01 1.80
C THR A 28 10.68 7.38 1.23
N GLY A 29 11.71 8.01 1.78
CA GLY A 29 12.14 9.36 1.41
C GLY A 29 12.52 10.19 2.64
N PRO A 30 12.95 11.44 2.45
CA PRO A 30 13.28 12.33 3.55
C PRO A 30 12.02 12.74 4.31
N ALA A 31 12.06 12.68 5.64
CA ALA A 31 10.99 13.18 6.50
C ALA A 31 11.04 14.71 6.67
N ASN A 32 12.20 15.32 6.42
CA ASN A 32 12.43 16.75 6.46
C ASN A 32 13.29 17.13 5.25
N ALA A 33 13.00 18.29 4.67
CA ALA A 33 13.77 18.88 3.58
C ALA A 33 14.02 20.34 3.90
N GLN A 34 15.16 20.87 3.45
CA GLN A 34 15.38 22.31 3.44
C GLN A 34 14.46 22.94 2.39
N GLU A 35 14.11 24.21 2.58
CA GLU A 35 13.44 25.00 1.55
C GLU A 35 14.17 24.90 0.20
N ASN A 36 13.42 24.94 -0.89
CA ASN A 36 13.92 24.83 -2.26
C ASN A 36 14.65 23.51 -2.59
N ALA A 37 14.73 22.54 -1.67
CA ALA A 37 15.35 21.26 -1.94
C ALA A 37 14.44 20.36 -2.78
N ALA A 38 15.04 19.59 -3.70
CA ALA A 38 14.34 18.54 -4.42
C ALA A 38 14.01 17.37 -3.48
N VAL A 39 12.75 16.96 -3.46
CA VAL A 39 12.24 15.86 -2.65
C VAL A 39 11.71 14.76 -3.55
N VAL A 40 12.06 13.52 -3.21
CA VAL A 40 11.52 12.32 -3.84
C VAL A 40 10.98 11.41 -2.74
N LEU A 41 9.69 11.10 -2.82
CA LEU A 41 9.03 10.10 -2.00
C LEU A 41 8.73 8.87 -2.86
N SER A 42 8.81 7.68 -2.26
CA SER A 42 8.53 6.42 -2.93
C SER A 42 7.63 5.52 -2.09
N ALA A 43 6.52 5.08 -2.69
CA ALA A 43 5.61 4.07 -2.19
C ALA A 43 5.95 2.66 -2.70
N GLY A 44 7.07 2.49 -3.42
CA GLY A 44 7.42 1.25 -4.13
C GLY A 44 7.68 0.03 -3.23
N ALA A 45 7.82 0.24 -1.92
CA ALA A 45 7.94 -0.83 -0.93
C ALA A 45 6.58 -1.29 -0.37
N SER A 46 5.47 -0.75 -0.89
CA SER A 46 4.12 -1.22 -0.55
C SER A 46 3.89 -2.61 -1.12
N SER A 47 3.15 -3.43 -0.39
CA SER A 47 2.90 -4.83 -0.78
C SER A 47 1.46 -5.23 -0.52
N ASN A 48 0.98 -6.21 -1.28
CA ASN A 48 -0.25 -6.92 -0.98
C ASN A 48 0.10 -8.38 -0.64
N PRO A 49 -0.32 -8.92 0.53
CA PRO A 49 0.01 -10.28 0.94
C PRO A 49 -0.42 -11.39 -0.03
N ASP A 50 -1.39 -11.12 -0.89
CA ASP A 50 -1.90 -12.02 -1.93
C ASP A 50 -1.24 -11.81 -3.31
N ASN A 51 -0.18 -11.02 -3.37
CA ASN A 51 0.52 -10.64 -4.61
C ASN A 51 -0.37 -9.91 -5.64
N HIS A 52 -1.55 -9.40 -5.27
CA HIS A 52 -2.32 -8.55 -6.16
C HIS A 52 -1.57 -7.24 -6.45
N PRO A 53 -1.76 -6.66 -7.65
CA PRO A 53 -1.20 -5.35 -7.98
C PRO A 53 -1.61 -4.29 -6.95
N VAL A 54 -0.63 -3.50 -6.51
CA VAL A 54 -0.87 -2.30 -5.70
C VAL A 54 -1.05 -1.10 -6.62
N GLY A 55 -2.14 -0.36 -6.43
CA GLY A 55 -2.33 0.96 -7.04
C GLY A 55 -1.66 2.04 -6.20
N TYR A 56 -1.24 3.13 -6.85
CA TYR A 56 -0.66 4.30 -6.18
C TYR A 56 -1.49 5.54 -6.52
N GLU A 57 -1.82 6.30 -5.48
CA GLU A 57 -2.52 7.59 -5.58
C GLU A 57 -1.87 8.54 -4.58
N TRP A 58 -1.61 9.77 -5.01
CA TRP A 58 -1.08 10.82 -4.15
C TRP A 58 -2.09 11.95 -4.00
N ILE A 59 -2.22 12.45 -2.78
CA ILE A 59 -3.00 13.65 -2.49
C ILE A 59 -2.00 14.75 -2.15
N VAL A 60 -1.80 15.67 -3.09
CA VAL A 60 -0.84 16.75 -2.96
C VAL A 60 -1.56 17.99 -2.40
N PRO A 61 -1.07 18.60 -1.30
CA PRO A 61 -1.65 19.83 -0.78
C PRO A 61 -1.59 20.97 -1.80
N ASN A 62 -2.58 21.87 -1.75
CA ASN A 62 -2.58 23.07 -2.58
C ASN A 62 -1.29 23.89 -2.37
N GLY A 63 -0.72 24.39 -3.48
CA GLY A 63 0.50 25.20 -3.45
C GLY A 63 1.80 24.40 -3.54
N ILE A 64 1.73 23.06 -3.61
CA ILE A 64 2.87 22.20 -3.94
C ILE A 64 2.74 21.73 -5.38
N ASP A 65 3.66 22.17 -6.23
CA ASP A 65 3.80 21.64 -7.58
C ASP A 65 4.55 20.30 -7.51
N ALA A 66 3.79 19.20 -7.56
CA ALA A 66 4.34 17.85 -7.54
C ALA A 66 4.07 17.11 -8.85
N VAL A 67 4.97 16.19 -9.17
CA VAL A 67 4.86 15.26 -10.29
C VAL A 67 4.73 13.85 -9.74
N GLU A 68 3.64 13.20 -10.10
CA GLU A 68 3.35 11.80 -9.79
C GLU A 68 3.79 10.88 -10.93
N ASP A 69 4.51 9.81 -10.59
CA ASP A 69 4.91 8.75 -11.51
C ASP A 69 4.74 7.40 -10.81
N GLY A 70 3.49 6.92 -10.78
CA GLY A 70 3.09 5.71 -10.07
C GLY A 70 3.52 5.75 -8.60
N ALA A 71 4.46 4.88 -8.24
CA ALA A 71 4.97 4.78 -6.89
C ALA A 71 5.87 5.95 -6.47
N GLN A 72 6.24 6.88 -7.36
CA GLN A 72 7.09 8.02 -7.03
C GLN A 72 6.31 9.34 -7.03
N LEU A 73 6.59 10.19 -6.04
CA LEU A 73 6.18 11.59 -6.00
C LEU A 73 7.43 12.46 -5.93
N ARG A 74 7.50 13.46 -6.81
CA ARG A 74 8.62 14.40 -6.88
C ARG A 74 8.11 15.83 -6.76
N PHE A 75 8.75 16.63 -5.92
CA PHE A 75 8.43 18.04 -5.78
C PHE A 75 9.65 18.82 -5.29
N THR A 76 9.55 20.15 -5.34
CA THR A 76 10.51 21.04 -4.67
C THR A 76 9.89 21.53 -3.37
N ALA A 77 10.60 21.41 -2.26
CA ALA A 77 10.14 21.90 -0.97
C ALA A 77 9.86 23.42 -1.07
N PRO A 78 8.69 23.90 -0.60
CA PRO A 78 8.35 25.31 -0.67
C PRO A 78 9.24 26.13 0.27
N GLU A 79 9.33 27.43 0.00
CA GLU A 79 9.91 28.38 0.95
C GLU A 79 9.01 28.51 2.17
N LEU A 80 9.60 28.46 3.37
CA LEU A 80 8.91 28.72 4.61
C LEU A 80 9.17 30.17 5.02
N SER A 81 8.10 30.90 5.35
CA SER A 81 8.24 32.28 5.82
C SER A 81 8.96 32.40 7.18
N ALA A 82 9.11 31.28 7.90
CA ALA A 82 9.91 31.08 9.11
C ALA A 82 10.01 29.57 9.46
N ASP A 83 11.11 29.16 10.10
CA ASP A 83 11.36 27.80 10.63
C ASP A 83 10.62 27.49 11.94
#